data_AF-A0A3P7J6P0-F1
#
_entry.id   AF-A0A3P7J6P0-F1
#
_cell.length_a   1.000
_cell.length_b   1.000
_cell.length_c   1.000
_cell.angle_alpha   90.00
_cell.angle_beta   90.00
_cell.angle_gamma   90.00
#
_symmetry.space_group_name_H-M   'P 1'
#
loop_
_entity.id
_entity.type
_entity.pdbx_description
1 polymer ?
#
loop_
_entity_poly.entity_id
_entity_poly.type
_entity_poly.pdbx_seq_one_letter_code
_entity_poly.pdbx_strand_id
1 'polypeptide(L)'
;MLDQPYMTDLIEANSMGHEPNKIHIYSASWGPTDDGKTVDGPRNATMRAIVKGVNEGRNGLGSIFVWASGDGGEDDDCNCDGYAASMWT
;
A
#
# COMPACT_ATOMS: atom_id res chain seq x y z
N MET A 1 7.75 0.89 2.02
CA MET A 1 8.84 1.57 1.29
C MET A 1 9.53 2.62 2.18
N LEU A 2 9.05 2.85 3.41
CA LEU A 2 9.56 3.81 4.39
C LEU A 2 10.99 3.54 4.90
N ASP A 3 11.51 2.35 4.65
CA ASP A 3 12.87 1.97 5.00
C ASP A 3 13.91 2.59 4.05
N GLN A 4 13.45 3.20 2.95
CA GLN A 4 14.29 3.92 2.00
C GLN A 4 14.41 5.40 2.41
N PRO A 5 15.63 6.00 2.38
CA PRO A 5 15.91 7.31 2.97
C PRO A 5 15.14 8.50 2.38
N TYR A 6 14.55 8.34 1.19
CA TYR A 6 13.81 9.40 0.50
C TYR A 6 12.30 9.17 0.49
N MET A 7 11.85 8.04 1.02
CA MET A 7 10.45 7.70 1.01
C MET A 7 9.74 8.29 2.21
N THR A 8 8.58 8.89 1.97
CA THR A 8 7.77 9.50 3.01
C THR A 8 6.33 9.04 2.85
N ASP A 9 5.60 9.04 3.96
CA ASP A 9 4.16 8.76 3.97
C ASP A 9 3.39 9.63 2.96
N LEU A 10 3.82 10.88 2.73
CA LEU A 10 3.17 11.75 1.75
C LEU A 10 3.39 11.30 0.30
N ILE A 11 4.54 10.72 -0.03
CA ILE A 11 4.81 10.20 -1.37
C ILE A 11 3.93 8.98 -1.63
N GLU A 12 3.86 8.06 -0.66
CA GLU A 12 2.99 6.89 -0.69
C GLU A 12 1.51 7.30 -0.81
N ALA A 13 1.05 8.24 0.02
CA ALA A 13 -0.32 8.76 -0.01
C ALA A 13 -0.70 9.44 -1.34
N ASN A 14 0.19 10.31 -1.86
CA ASN A 14 -0.05 10.99 -3.13
C ASN A 14 -0.11 9.99 -4.30
N SER A 15 0.68 8.92 -4.24
CA SER A 15 0.66 7.85 -5.24
C SER A 15 -0.64 7.06 -5.21
N MET A 16 -1.10 6.66 -4.01
CA MET A 16 -2.35 5.91 -3.84
C MET A 16 -3.61 6.76 -4.12
N GLY A 17 -3.51 8.08 -3.97
CA GLY A 17 -4.60 9.01 -4.24
C GLY A 17 -4.58 9.66 -5.64
N HIS A 18 -3.69 9.24 -6.53
CA HIS A 18 -3.52 9.90 -7.83
C HIS A 18 -4.69 9.58 -8.77
N GLU A 19 -5.43 10.60 -9.21
CA GLU A 19 -6.48 10.50 -10.25
C GLU A 19 -7.50 9.33 -10.06
N PRO A 20 -8.14 9.19 -8.87
CA PRO A 20 -8.90 7.99 -8.51
C PRO A 20 -10.19 7.78 -9.30
N ASN A 21 -10.66 8.79 -10.03
CA ASN A 21 -11.82 8.67 -10.93
C ASN A 21 -11.43 8.37 -12.39
N LYS A 22 -10.13 8.35 -12.69
CA LYS A 22 -9.58 8.03 -14.01
C LYS A 22 -8.79 6.72 -13.98
N ILE A 23 -8.05 6.48 -12.90
CA ILE A 23 -7.32 5.24 -12.66
C ILE A 23 -8.23 4.28 -11.91
N HIS A 24 -8.46 3.10 -12.50
CA HIS A 24 -9.31 2.09 -11.89
C HIS A 24 -8.54 1.13 -10.99
N ILE A 25 -7.32 0.79 -11.38
CA ILE A 25 -6.50 -0.22 -10.73
C ILE A 25 -5.12 0.37 -10.47
N TYR A 26 -4.66 0.23 -9.23
CA TYR A 26 -3.31 0.54 -8.79
C TYR A 26 -2.62 -0.79 -8.49
N SER A 27 -1.43 -0.99 -9.06
CA SER A 27 -0.64 -2.19 -8.84
C SER A 27 0.71 -1.80 -8.25
N ALA A 28 1.05 -2.40 -7.13
CA ALA A 28 2.24 -2.05 -6.37
C ALA A 28 2.85 -3.30 -5.70
N SER A 29 4.16 -3.26 -5.49
CA SER A 29 4.94 -4.35 -4.89
C SER A 29 6.00 -3.80 -3.94
N TRP A 30 5.67 -2.70 -3.26
CA TRP A 30 6.55 -2.08 -2.29
C TRP A 30 5.95 -2.25 -0.90
N GLY A 31 6.82 -2.43 0.09
CA GLY A 31 6.42 -2.72 1.46
C GLY A 31 7.57 -2.41 2.42
N PRO A 32 7.50 -2.85 3.68
CA PRO A 32 8.66 -2.98 4.55
C PRO A 32 9.74 -3.86 3.91
N THR A 33 10.91 -3.88 4.52
CA THR A 33 12.00 -4.76 4.08
C THR A 33 11.65 -6.22 4.37
N ASP A 34 11.70 -7.05 3.34
CA ASP A 34 11.39 -8.49 3.43
C ASP A 34 12.57 -9.28 4.04
N ASP A 35 12.93 -9.00 5.29
CA ASP A 35 14.08 -9.60 5.99
C ASP A 35 13.71 -10.62 7.08
N GLY A 36 12.42 -10.97 7.19
CA GLY A 36 11.88 -11.87 8.20
C GLY A 36 11.86 -11.30 9.63
N LYS A 37 12.12 -10.00 9.78
CA LYS A 37 12.29 -9.34 11.10
C LYS A 37 11.53 -8.02 11.21
N THR A 38 11.21 -7.40 10.08
CA THR A 38 10.55 -6.10 10.02
C THR A 38 9.04 -6.27 10.13
N VAL A 39 8.42 -5.50 11.01
CA VAL A 39 6.95 -5.38 11.10
C VAL A 39 6.61 -3.92 10.90
N ASP A 40 6.03 -3.60 9.75
CA ASP A 40 5.69 -2.22 9.42
C ASP A 40 4.55 -2.14 8.39
N GLY A 41 4.10 -0.93 8.07
CA GLY A 41 3.00 -0.74 7.13
C GLY A 41 2.64 0.73 6.88
N PRO A 42 1.52 0.97 6.19
CA PRO A 42 1.09 2.31 5.83
C PRO A 42 0.89 3.23 7.03
N ARG A 43 1.44 4.43 6.89
CA ARG A 43 1.29 5.52 7.87
C ARG A 43 -0.01 6.28 7.61
N ASN A 44 -0.30 7.27 8.46
CA ASN A 44 -1.62 7.90 8.55
C ASN A 44 -2.10 8.58 7.26
N ALA A 45 -1.22 9.19 6.46
CA ALA A 45 -1.63 9.83 5.21
C ALA A 45 -1.95 8.78 4.14
N THR A 46 -1.09 7.76 4.02
CA THR A 46 -1.26 6.65 3.08
C THR A 46 -2.52 5.85 3.39
N MET A 47 -2.76 5.53 4.66
CA MET A 47 -4.01 4.88 5.09
C MET A 47 -5.24 5.71 4.73
N ARG A 48 -5.21 7.02 4.93
CA ARG A 48 -6.31 7.90 4.52
C ARG A 48 -6.52 7.91 3.01
N ALA A 49 -5.44 7.88 2.22
CA ALA A 49 -5.53 7.84 0.77
C ALA A 49 -6.15 6.53 0.28
N ILE A 50 -5.73 5.38 0.83
CA ILE A 50 -6.28 4.05 0.49
C ILE A 50 -7.77 3.98 0.89
N VAL A 51 -8.12 4.36 2.13
CA VAL A 51 -9.52 4.39 2.61
C VAL A 51 -10.38 5.29 1.73
N LYS A 52 -9.89 6.48 1.36
CA LYS A 52 -10.60 7.36 0.45
C LYS A 52 -10.75 6.71 -0.93
N GLY A 53 -9.71 6.07 -1.45
CA GLY A 53 -9.72 5.34 -2.71
C GLY A 53 -10.81 4.27 -2.76
N VAL A 54 -10.89 3.39 -1.76
CA VAL A 54 -11.90 2.31 -1.73
C VAL A 54 -13.33 2.80 -1.53
N ASN A 55 -13.54 4.00 -0.96
CA ASN A 55 -14.88 4.55 -0.73
C ASN A 55 -15.34 5.50 -1.86
N GLU A 56 -14.44 6.30 -2.42
CA GLU A 56 -14.78 7.40 -3.33
C GLU A 56 -14.23 7.21 -4.74
N GLY A 57 -13.19 6.38 -4.91
CA GLY A 57 -12.56 6.12 -6.20
C GLY A 57 -13.49 5.43 -7.19
N ARG A 58 -13.13 5.47 -8.47
CA ARG A 58 -13.91 4.93 -9.57
C ARG A 58 -15.36 5.45 -9.58
N ASN A 59 -15.54 6.74 -9.31
CA ASN A 59 -16.84 7.39 -9.17
C ASN A 59 -17.73 6.72 -8.11
N GLY A 60 -17.14 6.34 -6.97
CA GLY A 60 -17.82 5.69 -5.85
C GLY A 60 -17.92 4.16 -5.92
N LEU A 61 -17.31 3.52 -6.92
CA LEU A 61 -17.21 2.05 -6.98
C LEU A 61 -16.03 1.48 -6.17
N GLY A 62 -15.14 2.36 -5.69
CA GLY A 62 -13.92 2.02 -4.97
C GLY A 62 -12.76 1.71 -5.92
N SER A 63 -11.61 2.35 -5.68
CA SER A 63 -10.33 1.99 -6.30
C SER A 63 -9.98 0.54 -6.01
N ILE A 64 -9.39 -0.14 -6.99
CA ILE A 64 -8.84 -1.49 -6.81
C ILE A 64 -7.34 -1.35 -6.60
N PHE A 65 -6.86 -1.73 -5.43
CA PHE A 65 -5.43 -1.85 -5.17
C PHE A 65 -5.07 -3.34 -5.27
N VAL A 66 -3.96 -3.63 -5.93
CA VAL A 66 -3.42 -4.98 -6.10
C VAL A 66 -1.99 -4.97 -5.60
N TRP A 67 -1.73 -5.71 -4.52
CA TRP A 67 -0.42 -5.80 -3.91
C TRP A 67 0.29 -7.13 -4.16
N ALA A 68 1.61 -7.08 -4.32
CA ALA A 68 2.46 -8.26 -4.19
C ALA A 68 2.63 -8.63 -2.71
N SER A 69 2.81 -9.92 -2.40
CA SER A 69 2.91 -10.41 -1.02
C SER A 69 4.27 -10.19 -0.35
N GLY A 70 5.28 -9.74 -1.09
CA GLY A 70 6.69 -9.68 -0.65
C GLY A 70 7.56 -10.79 -1.26
N ASP A 71 8.86 -10.56 -1.25
CA ASP A 71 9.91 -11.41 -1.84
C ASP A 71 10.77 -12.13 -0.78
N GLY A 72 10.38 -12.07 0.50
CA GLY A 72 11.11 -12.66 1.65
C GLY A 72 11.08 -14.18 1.74
N GLY A 73 10.27 -14.84 0.91
CA GLY A 73 10.24 -16.30 0.80
C GLY A 73 9.79 -17.01 2.08
N GLU A 74 10.47 -18.10 2.44
CA GLU A 74 10.14 -18.92 3.62
C GLU A 74 10.56 -18.32 4.95
N ASP A 75 11.43 -17.31 4.91
CA ASP A 75 11.98 -16.66 6.10
C ASP A 75 11.13 -15.46 6.57
N ASP A 76 10.07 -15.10 5.82
CA ASP A 76 9.21 -13.95 6.10
C ASP A 76 7.71 -14.32 6.13
N ASP A 77 6.90 -13.48 6.76
CA ASP A 77 5.44 -13.63 6.84
C ASP A 77 4.78 -12.34 6.40
N CYS A 78 4.01 -12.39 5.30
CA CYS A 78 3.37 -11.22 4.73
C CYS A 78 2.31 -10.57 5.65
N ASN A 79 1.89 -11.23 6.74
CA ASN A 79 1.07 -10.57 7.76
C ASN A 79 1.84 -9.48 8.54
N CYS A 80 3.18 -9.49 8.49
CA CYS A 80 4.03 -8.45 9.06
C CYS A 80 4.16 -7.21 8.15
N ASP A 81 3.72 -7.31 6.89
CA ASP A 81 3.57 -6.18 5.97
C ASP A 81 2.12 -5.67 6.00
N GLY A 82 1.90 -4.50 6.61
CA GLY A 82 0.59 -3.87 6.68
C GLY A 82 0.00 -3.44 5.32
N TYR A 83 0.79 -3.39 4.24
CA TYR A 83 0.30 -3.23 2.89
C TYR A 83 -0.28 -4.54 2.36
N ALA A 84 0.50 -5.63 2.34
CA ALA A 84 0.02 -6.93 1.87
C ALA A 84 -1.11 -7.51 2.74
N ALA A 85 -1.08 -7.25 4.05
CA ALA A 85 -2.06 -7.76 5.01
C ALA A 85 -3.36 -6.94 5.09
N SER A 86 -3.45 -5.81 4.38
CA SER A 86 -4.62 -4.93 4.45
C SER A 86 -5.80 -5.48 3.64
N MET A 87 -7.02 -5.34 4.17
CA MET A 87 -8.24 -5.73 3.46
C MET A 87 -8.58 -4.86 2.24
N TRP A 88 -7.83 -3.79 2.01
CA TRP A 88 -8.06 -2.81 0.94
C TRP A 88 -7.07 -2.90 -0.22
N THR A 89 -6.08 -3.79 -0.13
CA THR A 89 -4.91 -3.88 -1.02
C THR A 89 -4.69 -5.29 -1.57
#